data_AF-A0A1M6P5D3-F1
#
_entry.id   AF-A0A1M6P5D3-F1
#
_cell.length_a   1.000
_cell.length_b   1.000
_cell.length_c   1.000
_cell.angle_alpha   90.00
_cell.angle_beta   90.00
_cell.angle_gamma   90.00
#
_symmetry.space_group_name_H-M   'P 1'
#
loop_
_entity.id
_entity.type
_entity.pdbx_description
1 polymer ?
#
loop_
_entity_poly.entity_id
_entity_poly.type
_entity_poly.pdbx_seq_one_letter_code
_entity_poly.pdbx_strand_id
1 'polypeptide(L)'
;MEFFKNTSTILYGFLVWLVIAPRFNSPKYGESFLAYMTALLFCLIASSEIMMIKPVAFFFTIGGSIAFCYVVARMAIKFSIKR
;
A
#
# COMPACT_ATOMS: atom_id res chain seq x y z
N MET A 1 16.01 -7.66 18.72
CA MET A 1 16.14 -8.30 17.40
C MET A 1 14.80 -8.44 16.67
N GLU A 2 13.67 -8.59 17.37
CA GLU A 2 12.32 -8.68 16.76
C GLU A 2 11.80 -7.35 16.17
N PHE A 3 12.13 -6.21 16.78
CA PHE A 3 11.73 -4.89 16.27
C PHE A 3 12.25 -4.61 14.84
N PHE A 4 13.53 -4.90 14.59
CA PHE A 4 14.14 -4.77 13.25
C PHE A 4 13.50 -5.69 12.20
N LYS A 5 13.02 -6.87 12.61
CA LYS A 5 12.33 -7.82 11.73
C LYS A 5 10.94 -7.31 11.32
N ASN A 6 10.23 -6.66 12.24
CA ASN A 6 8.94 -6.06 11.94
C ASN A 6 9.09 -4.79 11.09
N THR A 7 10.09 -3.95 11.37
CA THR A 7 10.37 -2.74 10.57
C THR A 7 10.77 -3.06 9.13
N SER A 8 11.63 -4.08 8.93
CA SER A 8 11.98 -4.52 7.57
C SER A 8 10.78 -5.05 6.80
N THR A 9 9.88 -5.79 7.46
CA THR A 9 8.63 -6.27 6.85
C THR A 9 7.72 -5.12 6.38
N ILE A 10 7.61 -4.05 7.16
CA ILE A 10 6.87 -2.83 6.77
C ILE A 10 7.51 -2.19 5.53
N LEU A 11 8.85 -2.09 5.48
CA LEU A 11 9.55 -1.54 4.31
C LEU A 11 9.34 -2.39 3.05
N TYR A 12 9.39 -3.72 3.17
CA TYR A 12 9.08 -4.61 2.04
C TYR A 12 7.64 -4.44 1.57
N GLY A 13 6.68 -4.35 2.50
CA GLY A 13 5.29 -4.05 2.19
C GLY A 13 5.14 -2.74 1.44
N PHE A 14 5.77 -1.68 1.94
CA PHE A 14 5.77 -0.38 1.29
C PHE A 14 6.32 -0.45 -0.14
N LEU A 15 7.47 -1.08 -0.35
CA LEU A 15 8.10 -1.17 -1.67
C LEU A 15 7.26 -1.98 -2.66
N VAL A 16 6.73 -3.15 -2.25
CA VAL A 16 5.92 -4.00 -3.12
C VAL A 16 4.66 -3.27 -3.56
N TRP A 17 3.93 -2.68 -2.61
CA TRP A 17 2.72 -1.93 -2.92
C TRP A 17 3.01 -0.67 -3.74
N LEU A 18 4.14 0.02 -3.51
CA LEU A 18 4.54 1.17 -4.32
C LEU A 18 4.89 0.79 -5.77
N VAL A 19 5.48 -0.39 -6.00
CA VAL A 19 5.78 -0.88 -7.37
C VAL A 19 4.50 -1.28 -8.10
N ILE A 20 3.53 -1.87 -7.40
CA ILE A 20 2.23 -2.28 -7.95
C ILE A 20 1.31 -1.08 -8.16
N ALA A 21 1.55 0.04 -7.48
CA ALA A 21 0.73 1.23 -7.56
C ALA A 21 0.52 1.67 -9.03
N PRO A 22 -0.72 2.06 -9.40
CA PRO A 22 -1.05 2.39 -10.78
C PRO A 22 -0.27 3.62 -11.26
N ARG A 23 0.22 3.53 -12.49
CA ARG A 23 0.95 4.63 -13.14
C ARG A 23 -0.03 5.58 -13.80
N PHE A 24 0.13 6.88 -13.51
CA PHE A 24 -0.72 7.96 -14.01
C PHE A 24 -0.86 8.05 -15.53
N ASN A 25 0.11 7.52 -16.28
CA ASN A 25 0.12 7.58 -17.73
C ASN A 25 -0.69 6.45 -18.40
N SER A 26 -1.40 5.62 -17.62
CA SER A 26 -2.23 4.55 -18.15
C SER A 26 -3.62 5.07 -18.50
N PRO A 27 -4.18 4.73 -19.69
CA PRO A 27 -5.55 5.09 -20.05
C PRO A 27 -6.61 4.49 -19.12
N LYS A 28 -6.26 3.42 -18.37
CA LYS A 28 -7.14 2.74 -17.40
C LYS A 28 -6.78 3.04 -15.95
N TYR A 29 -6.23 4.22 -15.70
CA TYR A 29 -5.74 4.61 -14.38
C TYR A 29 -6.80 4.44 -13.28
N GLY A 30 -8.05 4.85 -13.53
CA GLY A 30 -9.15 4.73 -12.56
C GLY A 30 -9.46 3.28 -12.17
N GLU A 31 -9.60 2.38 -13.14
CA GLU A 31 -9.86 0.95 -12.89
C GLU A 31 -8.71 0.29 -12.14
N SER A 32 -7.47 0.59 -12.54
CA SER A 32 -6.27 0.04 -11.89
C SER A 32 -6.10 0.55 -10.46
N PHE A 33 -6.51 1.80 -10.20
CA PHE A 33 -6.51 2.38 -8.86
C PHE A 33 -7.59 1.80 -7.97
N LEU A 34 -8.78 1.54 -8.51
CA LEU A 34 -9.83 0.83 -7.79
C LEU A 34 -9.40 -0.61 -7.44
N ALA A 35 -8.78 -1.32 -8.38
CA ALA A 35 -8.22 -2.65 -8.15
C ALA A 35 -7.12 -2.63 -7.07
N TYR A 36 -6.26 -1.61 -7.09
CA TYR A 36 -5.23 -1.40 -6.07
C TYR A 36 -5.82 -1.15 -4.67
N MET A 37 -6.82 -0.28 -4.57
CA MET A 37 -7.53 -0.01 -3.31
C MET A 37 -8.23 -1.24 -2.75
N THR A 38 -8.97 -1.96 -3.60
CA THR A 38 -9.72 -3.16 -3.19
C THR A 38 -8.78 -4.27 -2.74
N ALA A 39 -7.67 -4.50 -3.46
CA ALA A 39 -6.66 -5.47 -3.05
C ALA A 39 -6.06 -5.11 -1.67
N LEU A 40 -5.73 -3.84 -1.43
CA LEU A 40 -5.25 -3.38 -0.11
C LEU A 40 -6.28 -3.65 0.99
N LEU A 41 -7.55 -3.36 0.71
CA LEU A 41 -8.64 -3.50 1.67
C LEU A 41 -8.87 -4.97 2.03
N PHE A 42 -8.88 -5.87 1.04
CA PHE A 42 -8.95 -7.31 1.27
C PHE A 42 -7.72 -7.83 2.02
N CYS A 43 -6.51 -7.41 1.65
CA CYS A 43 -5.30 -7.79 2.37
C CYS A 43 -5.33 -7.31 3.82
N LEU A 44 -5.89 -6.13 4.09
CA LEU A 44 -5.98 -5.59 5.44
C LEU A 44 -6.94 -6.41 6.29
N ILE A 45 -8.15 -6.68 5.79
CA ILE A 45 -9.15 -7.51 6.48
C ILE A 45 -8.63 -8.93 6.70
N ALA A 46 -8.03 -9.55 5.68
CA ALA A 46 -7.48 -10.90 5.82
C ALA A 46 -6.32 -10.92 6.83
N SER A 47 -5.44 -9.92 6.79
CA SER A 47 -4.31 -9.85 7.71
C SER A 47 -4.70 -9.47 9.14
N SER A 48 -5.83 -8.78 9.37
CA SER A 48 -6.31 -8.46 10.72
C SER A 48 -6.79 -9.71 11.46
N GLU A 49 -7.47 -10.63 10.76
CA GLU A 49 -7.90 -11.92 11.32
C GLU A 49 -6.70 -12.80 11.69
N ILE A 50 -5.63 -12.76 10.87
CA ILE A 50 -4.44 -13.61 11.04
C ILE A 50 -3.41 -12.98 11.99
N MET A 51 -3.62 -11.73 12.43
CA MET A 51 -2.68 -10.96 13.26
C MET A 51 -2.30 -11.69 14.56
N MET A 52 -3.26 -12.41 15.17
CA MET A 52 -3.02 -13.20 16.40
C MET A 52 -2.05 -14.38 16.18
N ILE A 53 -1.93 -14.89 14.95
CA ILE A 53 -1.15 -16.09 14.62
C ILE A 53 0.16 -15.71 13.92
N LYS A 54 0.12 -14.78 12.96
CA LYS A 54 1.28 -14.30 12.21
C LYS A 54 1.20 -12.79 12.00
N PRO A 55 1.79 -11.97 12.90
CA PRO A 55 1.72 -10.52 12.81
C PRO A 55 2.48 -9.96 11.59
N VAL A 56 3.37 -10.74 10.98
CA VAL A 56 4.18 -10.36 9.80
C VAL A 56 3.30 -9.90 8.63
N ALA A 57 2.18 -10.60 8.36
CA ALA A 57 1.29 -10.23 7.26
C ALA A 57 0.62 -8.87 7.51
N PHE A 58 0.23 -8.60 8.76
CA PHE A 58 -0.37 -7.32 9.14
C PHE A 58 0.63 -6.17 9.01
N PHE A 59 1.87 -6.35 9.49
CA PHE A 59 2.93 -5.36 9.33
C PHE A 59 3.28 -5.08 7.86
N PHE A 60 3.24 -6.09 7.00
CA PHE A 60 3.38 -5.91 5.55
C PHE A 60 2.26 -5.03 4.98
N THR A 61 1.01 -5.26 5.39
CA THR A 61 -0.13 -4.46 4.94
C THR A 61 -0.10 -3.03 5.47
N ILE A 62 0.42 -2.80 6.69
CA ILE A 62 0.68 -1.43 7.19
C ILE A 62 1.63 -0.68 6.25
N GLY A 63 2.70 -1.33 5.77
CA GLY A 63 3.57 -0.77 4.74
C GLY A 63 2.82 -0.41 3.45
N GLY A 64 1.90 -1.28 3.02
CA GLY A 64 1.00 -1.03 1.90
C GLY A 64 0.08 0.18 2.07
N SER A 65 -0.49 0.38 3.27
CA SER A 65 -1.30 1.55 3.60
C SER A 65 -0.49 2.85 3.54
N ILE A 66 0.77 2.83 4.01
CA ILE A 66 1.68 3.98 3.88
C ILE A 66 1.99 4.27 2.41
N ALA A 67 2.24 3.23 1.60
CA ALA A 67 2.45 3.38 0.15
C ALA A 67 1.23 3.97 -0.54
N PHE A 68 0.02 3.53 -0.17
CA PHE A 68 -1.23 4.11 -0.65
C PHE A 68 -1.33 5.61 -0.32
N CYS A 69 -1.10 6.00 0.94
CA CYS A 69 -1.11 7.42 1.33
C CYS A 69 -0.09 8.25 0.54
N TYR A 70 1.12 7.70 0.32
CA TYR A 70 2.15 8.35 -0.49
C TYR A 70 1.72 8.55 -1.95
N VAL A 71 1.11 7.52 -2.54
CA VAL A 71 0.60 7.54 -3.91
C VAL A 71 -0.50 8.61 -4.03
N VAL A 72 -1.46 8.66 -3.10
CA VAL A 72 -2.53 9.68 -3.08
C VAL A 72 -1.97 11.10 -2.88
N ALA A 73 -1.06 11.30 -1.92
CA ALA A 73 -0.45 12.60 -1.66
C ALA A 73 0.32 13.12 -2.88
N ARG A 74 1.09 12.26 -3.55
CA ARG A 74 1.80 12.58 -4.79
C ARG A 74 0.84 13.04 -5.90
N MET A 75 -0.35 12.45 -5.96
CA MET A 75 -1.37 12.81 -6.95
C MET A 75 -2.03 14.14 -6.63
N ALA A 76 -2.38 14.35 -5.37
CA ALA A 76 -2.94 15.62 -4.90
C ALA A 76 -2.00 16.79 -5.20
N ILE A 77 -0.70 16.64 -4.91
CA ILE A 77 0.32 17.65 -5.21
C ILE A 77 0.43 17.91 -6.72
N LYS A 78 0.46 16.86 -7.55
CA LYS A 78 0.53 17.02 -9.02
C LYS A 78 -0.71 17.70 -9.60
N PHE A 79 -1.89 17.39 -9.08
CA PHE A 79 -3.13 18.05 -9.51
C PHE A 79 -3.13 19.53 -9.13
N SER A 80 -2.60 19.88 -7.95
CA SER A 80 -2.44 21.27 -7.51
C SER A 80 -1.44 22.07 -8.34
N ILE A 81 -0.40 21.44 -8.90
CA ILE A 81 0.62 22.11 -9.74
C ILE A 81 0.13 22.33 -11.18
N LYS A 82 -0.78 21.48 -11.68
CA LYS A 82 -1.33 21.57 -13.04
C LYS A 82 -2.51 22.55 -13.18
N ARG A 83 -2.99 23.11 -12.07
CA ARG A 83 -4.13 24.02 -11.99
C ARG A 83 -3.64 25.46 -11.90
#